data_AF-A0A5E4BPJ2-F1
#
_entry.id   AF-A0A5E4BPJ2-F1
#
_cell.length_a   1.000
_cell.length_b   1.000
_cell.length_c   1.000
_cell.angle_alpha   90.00
_cell.angle_beta   90.00
_cell.angle_gamma   90.00
#
_symmetry.space_group_name_H-M   'P 1'
#
loop_
_entity.id
_entity.type
_entity.pdbx_description
1 polymer ?
#
loop_
_entity_poly.entity_id
_entity_poly.type
_entity_poly.pdbx_seq_one_letter_code
_entity_poly.pdbx_strand_id
1 'polypeptide(L)'
;MEADKDNNKQVLKEHQTNEELMKDDQNEGLIDEIIKENIHLKEEIQKLEAELQEAAGVFQIKEDIPETKIKFTSLETPEDVCQFSNISYSFEVKSQVPYELQKGQALITFEKEEVAKNVLQMGKHRVQMEDVILEVTANPVPLNTGVRFQVHVEVSKMKISVTEIPDELPEDQMRDKLELSFCKSRLGGGEVESVDYDKRSGSAVITFVEAGVVDKILKKKEYPLYINQSCHRVVVSPYIERHVKKYQVFSGISKRTVLLKGIENIQMEEEIVEDLINIHFQREKNGGGEVDVVKCSLDQSYIAYFEE
;
A
#
# COMPACT_ATOMS: atom_id res chain seq x y z
N MET A 1 33.93 -65.16 -59.30
CA MET A 1 32.89 -64.61 -58.42
C MET A 1 33.45 -63.43 -57.62
N GLU A 2 33.90 -62.37 -58.30
CA GLU A 2 34.54 -61.22 -57.63
C GLU A 2 33.98 -59.85 -58.04
N ALA A 3 33.20 -59.76 -59.13
CA ALA A 3 32.61 -58.48 -59.58
C ALA A 3 31.34 -58.06 -58.82
N ASP A 4 30.61 -58.99 -58.18
CA ASP A 4 29.35 -58.69 -57.48
C ASP A 4 29.54 -58.22 -56.03
N LYS A 5 30.73 -58.42 -55.44
CA LYS A 5 30.99 -58.01 -54.05
C LYS A 5 31.37 -56.54 -53.92
N ASP A 6 32.00 -55.94 -54.94
CA ASP A 6 32.38 -54.52 -54.90
C ASP A 6 31.20 -53.59 -55.17
N ASN A 7 30.30 -53.96 -56.09
CA ASN A 7 29.13 -53.13 -56.42
C ASN A 7 28.16 -53.00 -55.24
N ASN A 8 27.95 -54.09 -54.49
CA ASN A 8 27.05 -54.09 -53.32
C ASN A 8 27.64 -53.32 -52.12
N LYS A 9 28.98 -53.27 -52.01
CA LYS A 9 29.69 -52.51 -50.96
C LYS A 9 29.69 -51.01 -51.20
N GLN A 10 29.66 -50.60 -52.47
CA GLN A 10 29.61 -49.20 -52.89
C GLN A 10 28.21 -48.61 -52.71
N VAL A 11 27.16 -49.36 -53.07
CA VAL A 11 25.76 -48.96 -52.86
C VAL A 11 25.40 -48.87 -51.37
N LEU A 12 25.91 -49.77 -50.52
CA LEU A 12 25.69 -49.67 -49.06
C LEU A 12 26.36 -48.44 -48.44
N LYS A 13 27.54 -48.04 -48.93
CA LYS A 13 28.22 -46.83 -48.46
C LYS A 13 27.49 -45.57 -48.90
N GLU A 14 27.05 -45.49 -50.16
CA GLU A 14 26.29 -44.35 -50.66
C GLU A 14 24.95 -44.18 -49.94
N HIS A 15 24.23 -45.26 -49.64
CA HIS A 15 23.01 -45.21 -48.83
C HIS A 15 23.25 -44.76 -47.39
N GLN A 16 24.33 -45.21 -46.73
CA GLN A 16 24.69 -44.76 -45.39
C GLN A 16 25.08 -43.28 -45.36
N THR A 17 25.84 -42.80 -46.34
CA THR A 17 26.26 -41.39 -46.44
C THR A 17 25.09 -40.46 -46.75
N ASN A 18 24.13 -40.89 -47.59
CA ASN A 18 22.91 -40.11 -47.85
C ASN A 18 21.97 -40.07 -46.64
N GLU A 19 21.85 -41.15 -45.87
CA GLU A 19 21.08 -41.14 -44.62
C GLU A 19 21.72 -40.29 -43.51
N GLU A 20 23.05 -40.21 -43.45
CA GLU A 20 23.77 -39.28 -42.56
C GLU A 20 23.57 -37.82 -42.97
N LEU A 21 23.73 -37.50 -44.27
CA LEU A 21 23.50 -36.14 -44.79
C LEU A 21 22.06 -35.65 -44.59
N MET A 22 21.07 -36.53 -44.80
CA MET A 22 19.65 -36.18 -44.60
C MET A 22 19.28 -36.00 -43.12
N LYS A 23 20.02 -36.61 -42.18
CA LYS A 23 19.85 -36.41 -40.74
C LYS A 23 20.55 -35.15 -40.25
N ASP A 24 21.69 -34.81 -40.83
CA ASP A 24 22.40 -33.56 -40.52
C ASP A 24 21.60 -32.34 -41.01
N ASP A 25 21.05 -32.36 -42.23
CA ASP A 25 20.18 -31.28 -42.76
C ASP A 25 18.90 -31.11 -41.91
N GLN A 26 18.32 -32.20 -41.43
CA GLN A 26 17.15 -32.16 -40.53
C GLN A 26 17.50 -31.64 -39.13
N ASN A 27 18.66 -32.02 -38.59
CA ASN A 27 19.15 -31.49 -37.32
C ASN A 27 19.49 -30.01 -37.42
N GLU A 28 20.08 -29.57 -38.53
CA GLU A 28 20.44 -28.16 -38.76
C GLU A 28 19.19 -27.28 -38.84
N GLY A 29 18.13 -27.76 -39.49
CA GLY A 29 16.82 -27.10 -39.49
C GLY A 29 16.15 -27.01 -38.11
N LEU A 30 16.24 -28.07 -37.30
CA LEU A 30 15.74 -28.06 -35.92
C LEU A 30 16.55 -27.13 -35.02
N ILE A 31 17.87 -27.05 -35.21
CA ILE A 31 18.76 -26.13 -34.49
C ILE A 31 18.40 -24.69 -34.82
N ASP A 32 18.16 -24.36 -36.09
CA ASP A 32 17.73 -23.02 -36.52
C ASP A 32 16.38 -22.61 -35.92
N GLU A 33 15.44 -23.54 -35.80
CA GLU A 33 14.14 -23.31 -35.19
C GLU A 33 14.26 -23.07 -33.68
N ILE A 34 15.08 -23.86 -32.99
CA ILE A 34 15.41 -23.67 -31.57
C ILE A 34 16.14 -22.34 -31.33
N ILE A 35 17.03 -21.92 -32.24
CA ILE A 35 17.73 -20.63 -32.13
C ILE A 35 16.73 -19.48 -32.27
N LYS A 36 15.80 -19.55 -33.23
CA LYS A 36 14.74 -18.53 -33.39
C LYS A 36 13.83 -18.44 -32.18
N GLU A 37 13.39 -19.57 -31.63
CA GLU A 37 12.61 -19.59 -30.39
C GLU A 37 13.40 -19.04 -29.21
N ASN A 38 14.68 -19.39 -29.07
CA ASN A 38 15.52 -18.83 -28.00
C ASN A 38 15.70 -17.32 -28.13
N ILE A 39 15.86 -16.79 -29.34
CA ILE A 39 15.95 -15.34 -29.57
C ILE A 39 14.62 -14.68 -29.18
N HIS A 40 13.49 -15.20 -29.65
CA HIS A 40 12.16 -14.69 -29.32
C HIS A 40 11.89 -14.71 -27.80
N LEU A 41 12.14 -15.84 -27.13
CA LEU A 41 11.97 -15.97 -25.68
C LEU A 41 12.88 -15.00 -24.91
N LYS A 42 14.09 -14.77 -25.40
CA LYS A 42 15.03 -13.84 -24.75
C LYS A 42 14.61 -12.39 -24.91
N GLU A 43 14.05 -12.02 -26.07
CA GLU A 43 13.44 -10.71 -26.30
C GLU A 43 12.20 -10.51 -25.42
N GLU A 44 11.37 -11.54 -25.27
CA GLU A 44 10.17 -11.50 -24.41
C GLU A 44 10.53 -11.41 -22.92
N ILE A 45 11.58 -12.13 -22.47
CA ILE A 45 12.14 -11.98 -21.12
C ILE A 45 12.66 -10.56 -20.90
N GLN A 46 13.43 -10.00 -21.84
CA GLN A 46 13.93 -8.63 -21.71
C GLN A 46 12.81 -7.59 -21.67
N LYS A 47 11.76 -7.79 -22.47
CA LYS A 47 10.58 -6.92 -22.46
C LYS A 47 9.86 -6.98 -21.12
N LEU A 48 9.62 -8.18 -20.60
CA LEU A 48 8.98 -8.38 -19.30
C LEU A 48 9.85 -7.84 -18.16
N GLU A 49 11.17 -8.02 -18.19
CA GLU A 49 12.10 -7.44 -17.22
C GLU A 49 12.08 -5.90 -17.25
N ALA A 50 12.00 -5.29 -18.44
CA ALA A 50 11.87 -3.85 -18.59
C ALA A 50 10.53 -3.32 -18.05
N GLU A 51 9.41 -3.98 -18.35
CA GLU A 51 8.09 -3.66 -17.78
C GLU A 51 8.08 -3.79 -16.25
N LEU A 52 8.79 -4.78 -15.70
CA LEU A 52 8.90 -5.01 -14.26
C LEU A 52 9.81 -3.98 -13.57
N GLN A 53 10.89 -3.54 -14.22
CA GLN A 53 11.74 -2.43 -13.76
C GLN A 53 11.00 -1.08 -13.83
N GLU A 54 10.22 -0.84 -14.89
CA GLU A 54 9.41 0.37 -15.05
C GLU A 54 8.30 0.42 -13.98
N ALA A 55 7.62 -0.70 -13.72
CA ALA A 55 6.68 -0.84 -12.61
C ALA A 55 7.34 -0.66 -11.23
N ALA A 56 8.59 -1.11 -11.05
CA ALA A 56 9.35 -0.93 -9.82
C ALA A 56 9.76 0.54 -9.56
N GLY A 57 9.82 1.36 -10.61
CA GLY A 57 10.29 2.75 -10.54
C GLY A 57 9.29 3.76 -9.98
N VAL A 58 8.02 3.40 -9.79
CA VAL A 58 6.93 4.38 -9.50
C VAL A 58 6.39 4.29 -8.05
N PHE A 59 7.11 3.71 -7.10
CA PHE A 59 6.62 3.61 -5.71
C PHE A 59 6.92 4.84 -4.83
N GLN A 60 6.93 6.05 -5.41
CA GLN A 60 6.77 7.27 -4.62
C GLN A 60 5.27 7.54 -4.45
N ILE A 61 4.64 6.79 -3.56
CA ILE A 61 3.24 7.01 -3.22
C ILE A 61 3.17 8.24 -2.31
N LYS A 62 2.74 9.36 -2.89
CA LYS A 62 2.34 10.56 -2.15
C LYS A 62 0.85 10.44 -1.84
N GLU A 63 0.54 9.83 -0.71
CA GLU A 63 -0.82 9.84 -0.17
C GLU A 63 -0.89 10.85 0.98
N ASP A 64 -1.81 11.81 0.85
CA ASP A 64 -2.18 12.69 1.95
C ASP A 64 -3.02 11.87 2.94
N ILE A 65 -2.47 11.62 4.13
CA ILE A 65 -3.18 10.89 5.19
C ILE A 65 -4.28 11.83 5.74
N PRO A 66 -5.57 11.48 5.63
CA PRO A 66 -6.65 12.34 6.09
C PRO A 66 -6.61 12.52 7.61
N GLU A 67 -7.03 13.70 8.07
CA GLU A 67 -7.21 13.98 9.50
C GLU A 67 -8.21 12.98 10.11
N THR A 68 -7.70 12.06 10.93
CA THR A 68 -8.51 10.97 11.49
C THR A 68 -8.66 11.14 13.00
N LYS A 69 -9.90 11.02 13.50
CA LYS A 69 -10.20 11.06 14.94
C LYS A 69 -9.72 9.77 15.60
N ILE A 70 -8.62 9.85 16.35
CA ILE A 70 -8.07 8.72 17.10
C ILE A 70 -8.97 8.40 18.29
N LYS A 71 -9.35 7.13 18.45
CA LYS A 71 -9.97 6.62 19.67
C LYS A 71 -8.94 5.80 20.44
N PHE A 72 -8.58 6.25 21.64
CA PHE A 72 -7.70 5.50 22.53
C PHE A 72 -8.50 4.36 23.17
N THR A 73 -8.15 3.12 22.83
CA THR A 73 -8.88 1.91 23.25
C THR A 73 -8.31 1.24 24.49
N SER A 74 -7.04 1.47 24.82
CA SER A 74 -6.40 0.91 26.01
C SER A 74 -5.28 1.80 26.54
N LEU A 75 -5.12 1.81 27.86
CA LEU A 75 -3.99 2.38 28.58
C LEU A 75 -3.17 1.22 29.13
N GLU A 76 -2.04 0.92 28.52
CA GLU A 76 -1.08 -0.03 29.09
C GLU A 76 -0.14 0.76 30.01
N THR A 77 -0.21 0.46 31.31
CA THR A 77 0.75 0.96 32.29
C THR A 77 1.95 0.02 32.29
N PRO A 78 3.14 0.42 31.81
CA PRO A 78 4.32 -0.43 31.87
C PRO A 78 4.70 -0.71 33.34
N GLU A 79 5.09 -1.97 33.60
CA GLU A 79 5.40 -2.50 34.94
C GLU A 79 6.78 -2.03 35.48
N ASP A 80 7.59 -1.38 34.64
CA ASP A 80 8.95 -0.98 34.97
C ASP A 80 9.07 0.54 35.16
N VAL A 81 9.33 0.96 36.39
CA VAL A 81 9.31 2.36 36.85
C VAL A 81 10.63 3.09 36.50
N CYS A 82 11.39 2.60 35.51
CA CYS A 82 12.77 3.06 35.28
C CYS A 82 13.04 3.76 33.95
N GLN A 83 12.02 4.16 33.18
CA GLN A 83 12.24 5.07 32.05
C GLN A 83 11.21 6.19 32.10
N PHE A 84 11.70 7.42 31.99
CA PHE A 84 10.92 8.63 31.76
C PHE A 84 10.32 8.62 30.33
N SER A 85 9.68 7.52 29.96
CA SER A 85 9.42 7.11 28.58
C SER A 85 8.44 8.08 27.92
N ASN A 86 8.81 8.54 26.74
CA ASN A 86 7.98 9.29 25.81
C ASN A 86 6.61 8.60 25.62
N ILE A 87 5.58 9.37 25.26
CA ILE A 87 4.27 8.78 24.97
C ILE A 87 4.30 8.26 23.54
N SER A 88 4.28 6.93 23.38
CA SER A 88 4.22 6.31 22.05
C SER A 88 2.83 5.77 21.75
N TYR A 89 2.35 5.97 20.54
CA TYR A 89 1.20 5.26 20.00
C TYR A 89 1.50 4.80 18.57
N SER A 90 0.79 3.78 18.10
CA SER A 90 0.89 3.36 16.72
C SER A 90 -0.48 3.06 16.14
N PHE A 91 -0.65 3.34 14.85
CA PHE A 91 -1.87 3.05 14.13
C PHE A 91 -1.53 2.53 12.74
N GLU A 92 -2.43 1.72 12.20
CA GLU A 92 -2.30 1.16 10.87
C GLU A 92 -3.05 2.03 9.87
N VAL A 93 -2.38 2.31 8.76
CA VAL A 93 -2.96 3.00 7.60
C VAL A 93 -3.01 2.01 6.46
N LYS A 94 -4.20 1.89 5.87
CA LYS A 94 -4.46 1.09 4.68
C LYS A 94 -5.01 2.03 3.61
N SER A 95 -4.40 2.01 2.43
CA SER A 95 -4.95 2.74 1.28
C SER A 95 -6.23 2.06 0.81
N GLN A 96 -7.27 2.86 0.58
CA GLN A 96 -8.49 2.38 -0.06
C GLN A 96 -8.19 2.19 -1.54
N VAL A 97 -8.21 0.95 -2.01
CA VAL A 97 -7.93 0.65 -3.41
C VAL A 97 -9.18 1.00 -4.23
N PRO A 98 -9.10 1.96 -5.18
CA PRO A 98 -10.24 2.30 -6.02
C PRO A 98 -10.40 1.25 -7.14
N TYR A 99 -11.65 0.93 -7.44
CA TYR A 99 -12.05 0.11 -8.58
C TYR A 99 -13.14 0.81 -9.36
N GLU A 100 -12.96 0.91 -10.68
CA GLU A 100 -13.96 1.49 -11.55
C GLU A 100 -15.01 0.44 -11.92
N LEU A 101 -16.15 0.49 -11.24
CA LEU A 101 -17.26 -0.41 -11.50
C LEU A 101 -17.96 0.03 -12.78
N GLN A 102 -17.94 -0.81 -13.81
CA GLN A 102 -18.57 -0.51 -15.09
C GLN A 102 -20.08 -0.77 -15.04
N LYS A 103 -20.81 -0.12 -15.94
CA LYS A 103 -22.24 -0.36 -16.12
C LYS A 103 -22.51 -1.86 -16.33
N GLY A 104 -23.52 -2.37 -15.64
CA GLY A 104 -23.93 -3.78 -15.69
C GLY A 104 -23.04 -4.73 -14.88
N GLN A 105 -22.27 -4.18 -13.94
CA GLN A 105 -21.42 -4.95 -13.03
C GLN A 105 -21.84 -4.75 -11.58
N ALA A 106 -21.54 -5.75 -10.75
CA ALA A 106 -21.62 -5.64 -9.31
C ALA A 106 -20.37 -6.22 -8.65
N LEU A 107 -19.99 -5.64 -7.53
CA LEU A 107 -19.00 -6.16 -6.62
C LEU A 107 -19.70 -6.75 -5.41
N ILE A 108 -19.26 -7.94 -5.01
CA ILE A 108 -19.71 -8.59 -3.79
C ILE A 108 -18.50 -8.96 -2.94
N THR A 109 -18.45 -8.47 -1.72
CA THR A 109 -17.42 -8.79 -0.73
C THR A 109 -17.99 -9.72 0.33
N PHE A 110 -17.27 -10.79 0.61
CA PHE A 110 -17.63 -11.79 1.60
C PHE A 110 -16.81 -11.67 2.88
N GLU A 111 -17.40 -12.08 4.00
CA GLU A 111 -16.67 -12.11 5.26
C GLU A 111 -15.49 -13.11 5.24
N LYS A 112 -15.61 -14.20 4.49
CA LYS A 112 -14.59 -15.26 4.40
C LYS A 112 -14.05 -15.39 2.98
N GLU A 113 -12.71 -15.43 2.86
CA GLU A 113 -12.01 -15.66 1.59
C GLU A 113 -12.45 -16.97 0.90
N GLU A 114 -12.72 -18.01 1.68
CA GLU A 114 -13.13 -19.32 1.14
C GLU A 114 -14.47 -19.26 0.39
N VAL A 115 -15.36 -18.34 0.77
CA VAL A 115 -16.64 -18.14 0.08
C VAL A 115 -16.41 -17.52 -1.30
N ALA A 116 -15.58 -16.49 -1.38
CA ALA A 116 -15.23 -15.86 -2.65
C ALA A 116 -14.60 -16.87 -3.63
N LYS A 117 -13.69 -17.73 -3.15
CA LYS A 117 -13.10 -18.81 -3.95
C LYS A 117 -14.15 -19.78 -4.49
N ASN A 118 -15.11 -20.20 -3.68
CA ASN A 118 -16.18 -21.11 -4.12
C ASN A 118 -17.05 -20.46 -5.20
N VAL A 119 -17.44 -19.20 -5.01
CA VAL A 119 -18.24 -18.44 -5.99
C VAL A 119 -17.51 -18.30 -7.32
N LEU A 120 -16.20 -18.01 -7.28
CA LEU A 120 -15.33 -17.97 -8.48
C LEU A 120 -15.20 -19.34 -9.15
N GLN A 121 -15.08 -20.41 -8.36
CA GLN A 121 -14.96 -21.78 -8.88
C GLN A 121 -16.24 -22.25 -9.59
N MET A 122 -17.42 -21.82 -9.12
CA MET A 122 -18.69 -22.09 -9.81
C MET A 122 -18.81 -21.30 -11.14
N GLY A 123 -18.21 -20.11 -11.20
CA GLY A 123 -18.09 -19.29 -12.40
C GLY A 123 -19.38 -18.63 -12.87
N LYS A 124 -20.45 -19.38 -13.14
CA LYS A 124 -21.74 -18.86 -13.59
C LYS A 124 -22.84 -19.08 -12.56
N HIS A 125 -23.66 -18.06 -12.37
CA HIS A 125 -24.74 -18.03 -11.41
C HIS A 125 -26.03 -17.58 -12.09
N ARG A 126 -27.16 -18.19 -11.71
CA ARG A 126 -28.48 -17.84 -12.23
C ARG A 126 -29.26 -17.12 -11.14
N VAL A 127 -29.17 -15.79 -11.13
CA VAL A 127 -29.79 -14.96 -10.10
C VAL A 127 -31.24 -14.69 -10.50
N GLN A 128 -32.18 -15.00 -9.61
CA GLN A 128 -33.59 -14.72 -9.83
C GLN A 128 -33.87 -13.27 -9.39
N MET A 129 -34.24 -12.44 -10.35
CA MET A 129 -34.59 -11.03 -10.19
C MET A 129 -36.07 -10.84 -10.47
N GLU A 130 -36.91 -10.89 -9.42
CA GLU A 130 -38.38 -10.87 -9.53
C GLU A 130 -38.90 -11.80 -10.64
N ASP A 131 -39.26 -11.24 -11.80
CA ASP A 131 -39.83 -11.92 -12.96
C ASP A 131 -38.81 -12.40 -14.02
N VAL A 132 -37.52 -12.11 -13.83
CA VAL A 132 -36.44 -12.41 -14.78
C VAL A 132 -35.34 -13.26 -14.12
N ILE A 133 -34.81 -14.24 -14.85
CA ILE A 133 -33.60 -14.98 -14.42
C ILE A 133 -32.41 -14.42 -15.18
N LEU A 134 -31.47 -13.86 -14.43
CA LEU A 134 -30.26 -13.26 -14.95
C LEU A 134 -29.10 -14.25 -14.87
N GLU A 135 -28.36 -14.42 -15.97
CA GLU A 135 -27.09 -15.17 -15.96
C GLU A 135 -25.95 -14.21 -15.62
N VAL A 136 -25.33 -14.44 -14.47
CA VAL A 136 -24.26 -13.62 -13.93
C VAL A 136 -22.96 -14.42 -13.93
N THR A 137 -21.87 -13.82 -14.38
CA THR A 137 -20.54 -14.46 -14.37
C THR A 137 -19.67 -13.86 -13.26
N ALA A 138 -19.18 -14.70 -12.37
CA ALA A 138 -18.23 -14.39 -11.31
C ALA A 138 -16.81 -14.35 -11.88
N ASN A 139 -16.12 -13.23 -11.66
CA ASN A 139 -14.77 -12.98 -12.11
C ASN A 139 -13.89 -12.49 -10.95
N PRO A 140 -12.60 -12.83 -10.96
CA PRO A 140 -11.66 -12.27 -9.99
C PRO A 140 -11.54 -10.77 -10.16
N VAL A 141 -11.33 -10.05 -9.05
CA VAL A 141 -11.19 -8.60 -9.06
C VAL A 141 -9.71 -8.23 -8.99
N PRO A 142 -9.10 -7.69 -10.06
CA PRO A 142 -7.75 -7.17 -9.97
C PRO A 142 -7.74 -5.92 -9.07
N LEU A 143 -6.99 -6.00 -7.99
CA LEU A 143 -6.68 -4.88 -7.13
C LEU A 143 -5.55 -4.07 -7.75
N ASN A 144 -5.82 -2.77 -7.92
CA ASN A 144 -4.76 -1.80 -8.18
C ASN A 144 -3.77 -1.80 -7.01
N THR A 145 -2.55 -1.33 -7.25
CA THR A 145 -1.51 -1.26 -6.23
C THR A 145 -1.98 -0.42 -5.04
N GLY A 146 -2.10 -1.07 -3.87
CA GLY A 146 -2.39 -0.43 -2.60
C GLY A 146 -1.19 -0.50 -1.66
N VAL A 147 -1.23 0.31 -0.60
CA VAL A 147 -0.23 0.31 0.47
C VAL A 147 -0.84 0.10 1.83
N ARG A 148 -0.10 -0.62 2.67
CA ARG A 148 -0.39 -0.77 4.10
C ARG A 148 0.88 -0.46 4.87
N PHE A 149 0.76 0.37 5.89
CA PHE A 149 1.88 0.70 6.76
C PHE A 149 1.43 1.03 8.17
N GLN A 150 2.36 0.93 9.12
CA GLN A 150 2.12 1.28 10.51
C GLN A 150 2.86 2.57 10.83
N VAL A 151 2.13 3.60 11.26
CA VAL A 151 2.73 4.85 11.74
C VAL A 151 2.96 4.71 13.24
N HIS A 152 4.22 4.83 13.66
CA HIS A 152 4.64 4.94 15.05
C HIS A 152 4.89 6.40 15.36
N VAL A 153 4.21 6.92 16.37
CA VAL A 153 4.33 8.30 16.82
C VAL A 153 4.82 8.31 18.24
N GLU A 154 5.87 9.09 18.50
CA GLU A 154 6.48 9.23 19.81
C GLU A 154 6.50 10.71 20.21
N VAL A 155 5.82 11.03 21.30
CA VAL A 155 5.73 12.38 21.85
C VAL A 155 6.70 12.50 23.00
N SER A 156 7.69 13.39 22.86
CA SER A 156 8.73 13.52 23.86
C SER A 156 8.23 14.19 25.14
N LYS A 157 8.63 13.65 26.30
CA LYS A 157 8.40 14.28 27.62
C LYS A 157 9.50 15.25 28.05
N MET A 158 10.59 15.31 27.28
CA MET A 158 11.77 16.12 27.59
C MET A 158 12.11 17.11 26.48
N LYS A 159 11.51 16.98 25.28
CA LYS A 159 11.73 17.88 24.15
C LYS A 159 10.49 18.69 23.80
N ILE A 160 10.69 19.95 23.42
CA ILE A 160 9.68 20.82 22.81
C ILE A 160 10.15 21.33 21.46
N SER A 161 9.19 21.63 20.59
CA SER A 161 9.41 22.40 19.37
C SER A 161 8.94 23.84 19.61
N VAL A 162 9.78 24.80 19.24
CA VAL A 162 9.50 26.24 19.34
C VAL A 162 9.53 26.82 17.94
N THR A 163 8.52 27.59 17.58
CA THR A 163 8.36 28.19 16.25
C THR A 163 8.06 29.69 16.38
N GLU A 164 8.06 30.40 15.25
CA GLU A 164 7.90 31.86 15.20
C GLU A 164 9.03 32.62 15.93
N ILE A 165 10.24 32.08 15.88
CA ILE A 165 11.42 32.70 16.49
C ILE A 165 11.87 33.87 15.61
N PRO A 166 11.98 35.10 16.16
CA PRO A 166 12.36 36.27 15.38
C PRO A 166 13.83 36.22 14.93
N ASP A 167 14.10 36.62 13.70
CA ASP A 167 15.47 36.72 13.15
C ASP A 167 16.12 38.07 13.49
N GLU A 168 16.38 38.29 14.78
CA GLU A 168 16.99 39.54 15.28
C GLU A 168 18.46 39.39 15.70
N LEU A 169 18.95 38.16 15.88
CA LEU A 169 20.29 37.88 16.38
C LEU A 169 21.04 36.89 15.46
N PRO A 170 22.39 36.90 15.50
CA PRO A 170 23.20 35.81 14.95
C PRO A 170 22.81 34.46 15.58
N GLU A 171 22.99 33.38 14.84
CA GLU A 171 22.55 32.03 15.21
C GLU A 171 23.05 31.58 16.59
N ASP A 172 24.35 31.73 16.85
CA ASP A 172 24.96 31.40 18.15
C ASP A 172 24.32 32.20 19.30
N GLN A 173 24.11 33.50 19.11
CA GLN A 173 23.51 34.36 20.12
C GLN A 173 22.03 34.03 20.34
N MET A 174 21.30 33.65 19.29
CA MET A 174 19.91 33.24 19.40
C MET A 174 19.79 31.92 20.17
N ARG A 175 20.67 30.95 19.90
CA ARG A 175 20.72 29.68 20.65
C ARG A 175 20.94 29.93 22.14
N ASP A 176 21.98 30.68 22.48
CA ASP A 176 22.29 31.01 23.88
C ASP A 176 21.12 31.76 24.53
N LYS A 177 20.43 32.60 23.76
CA LYS A 177 19.28 33.36 24.24
C LYS A 177 18.06 32.48 24.52
N LEU A 178 17.78 31.52 23.65
CA LEU A 178 16.73 30.53 23.82
C LEU A 178 17.01 29.69 25.07
N GLU A 179 18.23 29.16 25.20
CA GLU A 179 18.67 28.39 26.37
C GLU A 179 18.43 29.16 27.67
N LEU A 180 18.96 30.39 27.76
CA LEU A 180 18.77 31.26 28.94
C LEU A 180 17.30 31.61 29.22
N SER A 181 16.47 31.67 28.19
CA SER A 181 15.04 31.96 28.36
C SER A 181 14.32 30.74 28.93
N PHE A 182 14.53 29.56 28.33
CA PHE A 182 13.88 28.31 28.71
C PHE A 182 14.44 27.69 30.00
N CYS A 183 15.62 28.11 30.47
CA CYS A 183 16.12 27.83 31.82
C CYS A 183 15.32 28.54 32.95
N LYS A 184 14.51 29.56 32.64
CA LYS A 184 13.81 30.35 33.68
C LYS A 184 12.61 29.61 34.24
N SER A 185 12.74 29.10 35.46
CA SER A 185 11.64 28.43 36.19
C SER A 185 10.41 29.32 36.41
N ARG A 186 10.58 30.65 36.52
CA ARG A 186 9.47 31.61 36.66
C ARG A 186 8.51 31.58 35.46
N LEU A 187 9.01 31.23 34.28
CA LEU A 187 8.21 31.12 33.05
C LEU A 187 7.68 29.70 32.84
N GLY A 188 7.97 28.76 33.75
CA GLY A 188 7.66 27.34 33.61
C GLY A 188 8.79 26.52 33.00
N GLY A 189 9.94 27.16 32.74
CA GLY A 189 11.16 26.52 32.25
C GLY A 189 11.87 25.65 33.28
N GLY A 190 13.00 25.07 32.88
CA GLY A 190 13.84 24.18 33.69
C GLY A 190 15.20 24.00 33.04
N GLU A 191 16.09 23.25 33.67
CA GLU A 191 17.45 23.04 33.15
C GLU A 191 17.42 22.47 31.72
N VAL A 192 18.07 23.20 30.81
CA VAL A 192 18.15 22.86 29.39
C VAL A 192 19.41 22.04 29.16
N GLU A 193 19.26 20.90 28.49
CA GLU A 193 20.36 20.03 28.07
C GLU A 193 20.93 20.49 26.73
N SER A 194 20.07 20.82 25.76
CA SER A 194 20.49 21.27 24.43
C SER A 194 19.45 22.17 23.76
N VAL A 195 19.92 23.02 22.85
CA VAL A 195 19.09 23.83 21.94
C VAL A 195 19.59 23.66 20.52
N ASP A 196 18.76 23.04 19.68
CA ASP A 196 18.97 22.87 18.25
C ASP A 196 18.14 23.91 17.51
N TYR A 197 18.75 25.05 17.17
CA TYR A 197 18.09 26.17 16.48
C TYR A 197 18.35 26.11 14.98
N ASP A 198 17.29 26.19 14.17
CA ASP A 198 17.37 26.39 12.72
C ASP A 198 16.85 27.78 12.36
N LYS A 199 17.80 28.65 11.99
CA LYS A 199 17.51 30.02 11.56
C LYS A 199 16.66 30.08 10.29
N ARG A 200 16.78 29.12 9.37
CA ARG A 200 16.05 29.17 8.09
C ARG A 200 14.56 28.91 8.27
N SER A 201 14.19 28.00 9.16
CA SER A 201 12.80 27.71 9.50
C SER A 201 12.27 28.56 10.65
N GLY A 202 13.11 29.39 11.30
CA GLY A 202 12.72 30.17 12.47
C GLY A 202 12.22 29.29 13.63
N SER A 203 12.80 28.09 13.76
CA SER A 203 12.34 27.05 14.67
C SER A 203 13.48 26.49 15.51
N ALA A 204 13.19 26.04 16.73
CA ALA A 204 14.17 25.42 17.62
C ALA A 204 13.59 24.18 18.30
N VAL A 205 14.43 23.17 18.51
CA VAL A 205 14.14 22.05 19.40
C VAL A 205 14.92 22.26 20.68
N ILE A 206 14.21 22.22 21.81
CA ILE A 206 14.81 22.41 23.14
C ILE A 206 14.65 21.12 23.93
N THR A 207 15.76 20.59 24.42
CA THR A 207 15.81 19.39 25.26
C THR A 207 16.06 19.79 26.71
N PHE A 208 15.26 19.27 27.64
CA PHE A 208 15.37 19.52 29.07
C PHE A 208 15.94 18.31 29.80
N VAL A 209 16.68 18.56 30.89
CA VAL A 209 17.22 17.50 31.75
C VAL A 209 16.12 16.81 32.57
N GLU A 210 15.13 17.57 33.04
CA GLU A 210 14.06 17.07 33.91
C GLU A 210 12.74 16.80 33.16
N ALA A 211 12.19 15.61 33.38
CA ALA A 211 10.83 15.29 32.94
C ALA A 211 9.79 16.12 33.70
N GLY A 212 8.77 16.62 32.98
CA GLY A 212 7.67 17.43 33.53
C GLY A 212 7.85 18.95 33.37
N VAL A 213 9.03 19.43 32.95
CA VAL A 213 9.21 20.82 32.49
C VAL A 213 8.38 21.08 31.24
N VAL A 214 8.40 20.12 30.31
CA VAL A 214 7.64 20.17 29.05
C VAL A 214 6.15 20.40 29.30
N ASP A 215 5.53 19.66 30.22
CA ASP A 215 4.09 19.80 30.53
C ASP A 215 3.73 21.21 31.06
N LYS A 216 4.64 21.85 31.81
CA LYS A 216 4.43 23.21 32.34
C LYS A 216 4.48 24.25 31.22
N ILE A 217 5.39 24.07 30.26
CA ILE A 217 5.55 24.98 29.12
C ILE A 217 4.38 24.83 28.15
N LEU A 218 4.03 23.59 27.78
CA LEU A 218 3.00 23.30 26.79
C LEU A 218 1.59 23.76 27.20
N LYS A 219 1.31 23.87 28.51
CA LYS A 219 0.05 24.46 29.01
C LYS A 219 -0.19 25.89 28.55
N LYS A 220 0.87 26.65 28.27
CA LYS A 220 0.76 28.07 27.91
C LYS A 220 0.60 28.30 26.41
N LYS A 221 0.96 27.33 25.55
CA LYS A 221 0.99 27.36 24.06
C LYS A 221 1.86 28.46 23.43
N GLU A 222 1.92 29.62 24.04
CA GLU A 222 2.76 30.75 23.68
C GLU A 222 3.71 31.06 24.83
N TYR A 223 4.98 31.31 24.49
CA TYR A 223 6.05 31.55 25.44
C TYR A 223 6.66 32.94 25.19
N PRO A 224 6.80 33.79 26.23
CA PRO A 224 7.40 35.11 26.07
C PRO A 224 8.92 35.00 25.97
N LEU A 225 9.47 35.34 24.81
CA LEU A 225 10.89 35.43 24.51
C LEU A 225 11.34 36.90 24.52
N TYR A 226 12.17 37.27 25.48
CA TYR A 226 12.65 38.64 25.65
C TYR A 226 14.00 38.84 24.98
N ILE A 227 14.06 39.45 23.80
CA ILE A 227 15.31 39.76 23.10
C ILE A 227 15.59 41.25 23.25
N ASN A 228 16.75 41.59 23.83
CA ASN A 228 17.12 42.96 24.16
C ASN A 228 16.00 43.67 24.97
N GLN A 229 15.33 44.66 24.36
CA GLN A 229 14.20 45.39 24.96
C GLN A 229 12.83 44.93 24.42
N SER A 230 12.83 44.02 23.46
CA SER A 230 11.64 43.50 22.78
C SER A 230 11.13 42.22 23.45
N CYS A 231 9.81 42.08 23.52
CA CYS A 231 9.13 40.89 24.02
C CYS A 231 8.37 40.25 22.87
N HIS A 232 8.84 39.10 22.41
CA HIS A 232 8.25 38.31 21.34
C HIS A 232 7.47 37.15 21.93
N ARG A 233 6.36 36.76 21.29
CA ARG A 233 5.60 35.56 21.69
C ARG A 233 5.95 34.46 20.69
N VAL A 234 6.65 33.44 21.16
CA VAL A 234 6.99 32.26 20.34
C VAL A 234 6.01 31.15 20.62
N VAL A 235 5.70 30.33 19.62
CA VAL A 235 4.73 29.24 19.74
C VAL A 235 5.47 27.97 20.17
N VAL A 236 4.99 27.34 21.25
CA VAL A 236 5.55 26.11 21.80
C VAL A 236 4.60 24.93 21.55
N SER A 237 5.12 23.85 21.00
CA SER A 237 4.40 22.61 20.70
C SER A 237 5.19 21.39 21.18
N PRO A 238 4.52 20.25 21.46
CA PRO A 238 5.23 19.02 21.78
C PRO A 238 6.17 18.63 20.65
N TYR A 239 7.34 18.08 20.99
CA TYR A 239 8.20 17.44 20.00
C TYR A 239 7.64 16.05 19.70
N ILE A 240 7.32 15.82 18.42
CA ILE A 240 6.69 14.58 17.94
C ILE A 240 7.61 13.96 16.89
N GLU A 241 8.11 12.78 17.18
CA GLU A 241 8.83 11.96 16.22
C GLU A 241 7.87 10.97 15.56
N ARG A 242 7.98 10.80 14.24
CA ARG A 242 7.11 9.91 13.46
C ARG A 242 7.95 8.98 12.63
N HIS A 243 7.64 7.70 12.72
CA HIS A 243 8.33 6.65 12.00
C HIS A 243 7.31 5.77 11.27
N VAL A 244 7.56 5.50 10.00
CA VAL A 244 6.80 4.49 9.25
C VAL A 244 7.49 3.14 9.45
N LYS A 245 6.73 2.14 9.87
CA LYS A 245 7.15 0.75 9.99
C LYS A 245 6.22 -0.15 9.18
N LYS A 246 6.68 -1.37 8.88
CA LYS A 246 5.88 -2.41 8.21
C LYS A 246 5.22 -1.92 6.90
N TYR A 247 5.93 -1.12 6.13
CA TYR A 247 5.45 -0.70 4.82
C TYR A 247 5.36 -1.92 3.90
N GLN A 248 4.18 -2.16 3.36
CA GLN A 248 3.85 -3.26 2.47
C GLN A 248 3.10 -2.70 1.28
N VAL A 249 3.56 -3.05 0.09
CA VAL A 249 2.83 -2.83 -1.15
C VAL A 249 2.06 -4.11 -1.45
N PHE A 250 0.79 -3.98 -1.79
CA PHE A 250 -0.03 -5.10 -2.23
C PHE A 250 -0.59 -4.82 -3.63
N SER A 251 -0.53 -5.83 -4.48
CA SER A 251 -1.10 -5.84 -5.82
C SER A 251 -1.49 -7.28 -6.11
N GLY A 252 -2.65 -7.52 -6.71
CA GLY A 252 -3.08 -8.88 -6.97
C GLY A 252 -4.57 -9.00 -7.20
N ILE A 253 -5.11 -10.16 -6.89
CA ILE A 253 -6.55 -10.43 -6.99
C ILE A 253 -7.13 -10.33 -5.58
N SER A 254 -8.28 -9.65 -5.44
CA SER A 254 -9.00 -9.61 -4.17
C SER A 254 -9.35 -11.01 -3.71
N LYS A 255 -9.02 -11.31 -2.45
CA LYS A 255 -9.29 -12.61 -1.84
C LYS A 255 -10.74 -12.77 -1.40
N ARG A 256 -11.41 -11.65 -1.13
CA ARG A 256 -12.73 -11.61 -0.48
C ARG A 256 -13.81 -11.02 -1.39
N THR A 257 -13.42 -10.31 -2.44
CA THR A 257 -14.35 -9.65 -3.37
C THR A 257 -14.40 -10.36 -4.72
N VAL A 258 -15.60 -10.47 -5.27
CA VAL A 258 -15.88 -11.05 -6.58
C VAL A 258 -16.59 -10.03 -7.47
N LEU A 259 -16.19 -9.95 -8.75
CA LEU A 259 -16.85 -9.15 -9.76
C LEU A 259 -17.91 -9.99 -10.48
N LEU A 260 -19.14 -9.52 -10.41
CA LEU A 260 -20.29 -10.07 -11.09
C LEU A 260 -20.54 -9.27 -12.37
N LYS A 261 -20.53 -9.95 -13.52
CA LYS A 261 -20.84 -9.36 -14.84
C LYS A 261 -22.13 -9.94 -15.39
N GLY A 262 -22.81 -9.17 -16.24
CA GLY A 262 -24.05 -9.58 -16.91
C GLY A 262 -25.30 -9.05 -16.24
N ILE A 263 -25.20 -7.94 -15.50
CA ILE A 263 -26.30 -7.28 -14.77
C ILE A 263 -26.80 -6.10 -15.59
N GLU A 264 -27.00 -6.32 -16.89
CA GLU A 264 -27.42 -5.29 -17.82
C GLU A 264 -28.94 -5.32 -18.06
N ASN A 265 -29.51 -4.17 -18.44
CA ASN A 265 -30.91 -4.03 -18.87
C ASN A 265 -31.95 -4.34 -17.78
N ILE A 266 -31.61 -4.08 -16.52
CA ILE A 266 -32.54 -4.20 -15.40
C ILE A 266 -33.25 -2.85 -15.17
N GLN A 267 -34.58 -2.86 -15.14
CA GLN A 267 -35.40 -1.70 -14.80
C GLN A 267 -35.75 -1.72 -13.31
N MET A 268 -34.74 -1.77 -12.45
CA MET A 268 -34.89 -1.79 -10.99
C MET A 268 -33.90 -0.81 -10.38
N GLU A 269 -34.18 -0.38 -9.16
CA GLU A 269 -33.26 0.45 -8.38
C GLU A 269 -32.04 -0.38 -7.96
N GLU A 270 -30.87 0.25 -7.91
CA GLU A 270 -29.59 -0.40 -7.56
C GLU A 270 -29.66 -1.08 -6.19
N GLU A 271 -30.31 -0.46 -5.20
CA GLU A 271 -30.48 -1.03 -3.85
C GLU A 271 -31.25 -2.36 -3.86
N ILE A 272 -32.29 -2.48 -4.70
CA ILE A 272 -33.08 -3.71 -4.83
C ILE A 272 -32.23 -4.81 -5.48
N VAL A 273 -31.43 -4.46 -6.49
CA VAL A 273 -30.54 -5.41 -7.16
C VAL A 273 -29.42 -5.86 -6.21
N GLU A 274 -28.86 -4.95 -5.41
CA GLU A 274 -27.89 -5.27 -4.35
C GLU A 274 -28.47 -6.28 -3.36
N ASP A 275 -29.70 -6.06 -2.87
CA ASP A 275 -30.39 -6.98 -1.95
C ASP A 275 -30.65 -8.36 -2.57
N LEU A 276 -31.10 -8.42 -3.82
CA LEU A 276 -31.37 -9.68 -4.51
C LEU A 276 -30.08 -10.49 -4.74
N ILE A 277 -28.99 -9.81 -5.09
CA ILE A 277 -27.65 -10.40 -5.20
C ILE A 277 -27.20 -10.91 -3.83
N ASN A 278 -27.34 -10.09 -2.79
CA ASN A 278 -26.99 -10.46 -1.42
C ASN A 278 -27.72 -11.75 -1.00
N ILE A 279 -29.03 -11.80 -1.13
CA ILE A 279 -29.86 -12.97 -0.80
C ILE A 279 -29.46 -14.21 -1.63
N HIS A 280 -29.10 -14.02 -2.91
CA HIS A 280 -28.67 -15.13 -3.76
C HIS A 280 -27.35 -15.74 -3.25
N PHE A 281 -26.37 -14.91 -2.92
CA PHE A 281 -25.03 -15.32 -2.51
C PHE A 281 -24.89 -15.56 -1.01
N GLN A 282 -25.93 -15.35 -0.20
CA GLN A 282 -25.98 -15.90 1.16
C GLN A 282 -26.28 -17.40 1.21
N ARG A 283 -26.76 -17.99 0.10
CA ARG A 283 -27.17 -19.40 0.06
C ARG A 283 -25.98 -20.31 -0.25
N GLU A 284 -25.69 -21.25 0.64
CA GLU A 284 -24.60 -22.23 0.46
C GLU A 284 -24.71 -23.05 -0.84
N LYS A 285 -25.93 -23.35 -1.30
CA LYS A 285 -26.16 -24.08 -2.57
C LYS A 285 -25.62 -23.37 -3.81
N ASN A 286 -25.37 -22.06 -3.71
CA ASN A 286 -24.80 -21.23 -4.77
C ASN A 286 -23.29 -20.97 -4.55
N GLY A 287 -22.64 -21.75 -3.66
CA GLY A 287 -21.26 -21.52 -3.25
C GLY A 287 -21.08 -20.29 -2.34
N GLY A 288 -22.20 -19.70 -1.92
CA GLY A 288 -22.28 -18.47 -1.14
C GLY A 288 -22.07 -18.63 0.36
N GLY A 289 -22.15 -17.52 1.09
CA GLY A 289 -21.93 -17.43 2.53
C GLY A 289 -22.21 -16.02 3.05
N GLU A 290 -21.67 -15.67 4.21
CA GLU A 290 -21.90 -14.34 4.82
C GLU A 290 -21.30 -13.22 3.97
N VAL A 291 -22.16 -12.28 3.58
CA VAL A 291 -21.85 -11.16 2.69
C VAL A 291 -21.67 -9.91 3.54
N ASP A 292 -20.56 -9.22 3.32
CA ASP A 292 -20.21 -7.98 4.02
C ASP A 292 -20.80 -6.77 3.29
N VAL A 293 -20.54 -6.65 1.98
CA VAL A 293 -21.05 -5.56 1.15
C VAL A 293 -21.34 -6.01 -0.28
N VAL A 294 -22.41 -5.46 -0.86
CA VAL A 294 -22.71 -5.54 -2.30
C VAL A 294 -22.80 -4.12 -2.85
N LYS A 295 -22.19 -3.90 -4.02
CA LYS A 295 -22.27 -2.63 -4.75
C LYS A 295 -22.54 -2.91 -6.22
N CYS A 296 -23.59 -2.37 -6.80
CA CYS A 296 -23.89 -2.54 -8.23
C CYS A 296 -23.92 -1.21 -8.98
N SER A 297 -23.65 -1.26 -10.29
CA SER A 297 -23.75 -0.13 -11.22
C SER A 297 -24.66 -0.55 -12.37
N LEU A 298 -25.85 0.06 -12.46
CA LEU A 298 -26.84 -0.26 -13.49
C LEU A 298 -26.91 0.80 -14.59
N ASP A 299 -26.74 2.09 -14.23
CA ASP A 299 -26.90 3.21 -15.15
C ASP A 299 -25.58 3.87 -15.54
N GLN A 300 -24.73 4.20 -14.56
CA GLN A 300 -23.47 4.92 -14.74
C GLN A 300 -22.33 4.23 -13.98
N SER A 301 -21.14 4.22 -14.58
CA SER A 301 -19.92 3.75 -13.93
C SER A 301 -19.53 4.66 -12.77
N TYR A 302 -19.10 4.08 -11.66
CA TYR A 302 -18.59 4.84 -10.52
C TYR A 302 -17.42 4.12 -9.86
N ILE A 303 -16.67 4.85 -9.03
CA ILE A 303 -15.53 4.30 -8.29
C ILE A 303 -16.04 3.68 -6.99
N ALA A 304 -15.84 2.37 -6.86
CA ALA A 304 -16.01 1.65 -5.60
C ALA A 304 -14.65 1.54 -4.89
N TYR A 305 -14.64 1.53 -3.56
CA TYR A 305 -13.43 1.40 -2.75
C TYR A 305 -13.42 0.04 -2.06
N PHE A 306 -12.27 -0.65 -2.05
CA PHE A 306 -12.10 -1.87 -1.27
C PHE A 306 -11.70 -1.57 0.17
N GLU A 307 -12.29 -2.30 1.12
CA GLU A 307 -11.76 -2.48 2.47
C GLU A 307 -11.17 -3.90 2.56
N GLU A 308 -9.83 -4.01 2.66
CA GLU A 308 -9.12 -5.28 2.83
C GLU A 308 -8.41 -5.37 4.19
#